data_AF-A0A8S0R2V8-F1
#
_entry.id   AF-A0A8S0R2V8-F1
#
_cell.length_a   1.000
_cell.length_b   1.000
_cell.length_c   1.000
_cell.angle_alpha   90.00
_cell.angle_beta   90.00
_cell.angle_gamma   90.00
#
_symmetry.space_group_name_H-M   'P 1'
#
loop_
_entity.id
_entity.type
_entity.pdbx_description
1 polymer ?
#
loop_
_entity_poly.entity_id
_entity_poly.type
_entity_poly.pdbx_seq_one_letter_code
_entity_poly.pdbx_strand_id
1 'polypeptide(L)' 'MDTEFPGVIFKPQQANKLGWGPRRPSPSDHYQTLKSNVDVLNLIQLGLTLSDAVGNLPDLGSGQRFIW' A
#
# COMPACT_ATOMS: atom_id res chain seq x y z
N MET A 1 -4.96 -0.66 9.03
CA MET A 1 -5.55 -0.13 7.79
C MET A 1 -4.93 -0.89 6.64
N ASP A 2 -5.75 -1.27 5.67
CA ASP A 2 -5.33 -2.03 4.50
C ASP A 2 -6.08 -1.55 3.25
N THR A 3 -5.54 -1.80 2.07
CA THR A 3 -6.08 -1.32 0.79
C THR A 3 -5.98 -2.36 -0.31
N GLU A 4 -7.07 -2.55 -1.05
CA GLU A 4 -7.08 -3.39 -2.25
C GLU A 4 -7.22 -2.51 -3.50
N PHE A 5 -6.38 -2.76 -4.50
CA PHE A 5 -6.33 -2.01 -5.76
C PHE A 5 -5.93 -2.95 -6.90
N PRO A 6 -6.17 -2.59 -8.18
CA PRO A 6 -5.99 -3.50 -9.32
C PRO A 6 -4.51 -3.70 -9.71
N GLY A 7 -3.67 -4.09 -8.75
CA GLY A 7 -2.28 -4.49 -8.95
C GLY A 7 -1.36 -3.36 -9.40
N VAL A 8 -0.32 -3.72 -10.16
CA VAL A 8 0.75 -2.81 -10.60
C VAL A 8 0.85 -2.85 -12.13
N ILE A 9 0.65 -1.70 -12.77
CA ILE A 9 0.77 -1.50 -14.22
C ILE A 9 2.17 -1.00 -14.57
N PHE A 10 2.63 0.07 -13.91
CA PHE A 10 3.96 0.62 -14.12
C PHE A 10 4.98 -0.15 -13.29
N LYS A 11 5.91 -0.80 -13.98
CA LYS A 11 7.00 -1.55 -13.34
C LYS A 11 8.22 -0.65 -13.14
N PRO A 12 9.05 -0.91 -12.11
CA PRO A 12 10.31 -0.18 -11.93
C PRO A 12 11.10 -0.24 -13.23
N GLN A 13 11.48 0.93 -13.76
CA GLN A 13 12.31 0.98 -14.95
C GLN A 13 13.67 0.41 -14.57
N GLN A 14 13.99 -0.81 -15.03
CA GLN A 14 15.31 -1.38 -14.82
C GLN A 14 16.32 -0.38 -15.37
N ALA A 15 17.22 0.10 -14.52
CA ALA A 15 18.26 1.06 -14.86
C ALA A 15 19.34 0.40 -15.75
N ASN A 16 18.95 -0.21 -16.87
CA ASN A 16 19.84 -0.72 -17.91
C ASN A 16 20.23 0.39 -18.91
N LYS A 17 20.16 1.67 -18.51
CA LYS A 17 20.41 2.76 -19.46
C LYS A 17 21.89 3.04 -19.73
N LEU A 18 22.83 2.44 -19.01
CA LEU A 18 24.27 2.68 -19.21
C LEU A 18 25.14 1.48 -18.78
N GLY A 19 25.03 0.32 -19.46
CA GLY A 19 26.05 -0.77 -19.46
C GLY A 19 26.51 -1.41 -18.13
N TRP A 20 26.08 -0.92 -16.97
CA TRP A 20 26.58 -1.28 -15.64
C TRP A 20 25.56 -2.13 -14.87
N GLY A 21 25.28 -3.33 -15.37
CA GLY A 21 24.54 -4.37 -14.66
C GLY A 21 23.17 -3.98 -14.08
N PRO A 22 22.47 -4.91 -13.42
CA PRO A 22 21.22 -4.60 -12.74
C PRO A 22 21.50 -3.74 -11.50
N ARG A 23 21.16 -2.45 -11.55
CA ARG A 23 21.21 -1.56 -10.39
C ARG A 23 19.99 -1.83 -9.49
N ARG A 24 20.22 -1.93 -8.18
CA ARG A 24 19.12 -1.98 -7.20
C ARG A 24 18.39 -0.62 -7.23
N PRO A 25 17.04 -0.59 -7.22
CA PRO A 25 16.30 0.66 -7.21
C PRO A 25 16.59 1.45 -5.93
N SER A 26 16.70 2.77 -6.05
CA SER A 26 16.77 3.66 -4.89
C SER A 26 15.39 3.83 -4.24
N PRO A 27 15.31 4.32 -2.99
CA PRO A 27 14.03 4.68 -2.39
C PRO A 27 13.20 5.66 -3.24
N SER A 28 13.86 6.57 -3.95
CA SER A 28 13.21 7.51 -4.88
C SER A 28 12.59 6.80 -6.08
N ASP A 29 13.26 5.79 -6.63
CA ASP A 29 12.74 4.98 -7.75
C ASP A 29 11.51 4.15 -7.30
N HIS A 30 11.54 3.63 -6.08
CA HIS A 30 10.40 2.95 -5.48
C HIS A 30 9.20 3.88 -5.30
N TYR A 31 9.43 5.09 -4.77
CA TYR A 31 8.39 6.10 -4.63
C TYR A 31 7.79 6.51 -5.96
N GLN A 32 8.62 6.77 -6.98
CA GLN A 32 8.14 7.15 -8.31
C GLN A 32 7.27 6.05 -8.94
N THR A 33 7.67 4.78 -8.77
CA THR A 33 6.89 3.63 -9.23
C THR A 33 5.54 3.55 -8.50
N LEU A 34 5.55 3.64 -7.16
CA LEU A 34 4.32 3.66 -6.35
C LEU A 34 3.39 4.78 -6.81
N LYS A 35 3.91 6.01 -6.86
CA LYS A 35 3.17 7.21 -7.26
C LYS A 35 2.51 7.05 -8.62
N SER A 36 3.26 6.60 -9.62
CA SER A 36 2.71 6.43 -10.98
C SER A 36 1.54 5.44 -11.03
N ASN A 37 1.56 4.37 -10.22
CA ASN A 37 0.45 3.42 -10.15
C ASN A 37 -0.74 3.99 -9.38
N VAL A 38 -0.51 4.64 -8.24
CA VAL A 38 -1.56 5.26 -7.41
C VAL A 38 -2.26 6.39 -8.17
N ASP A 39 -1.53 7.15 -8.98
CA ASP A 39 -2.11 8.27 -9.75
C ASP A 39 -3.10 7.79 -10.84
N VAL A 40 -2.98 6.55 -11.34
CA VAL A 40 -3.81 6.04 -12.45
C VAL A 40 -4.80 4.93 -12.03
N LEU A 41 -4.56 4.27 -10.91
CA LEU A 41 -5.39 3.17 -10.43
C LEU A 41 -6.36 3.66 -9.36
N ASN A 42 -7.60 3.20 -9.46
CA ASN A 42 -8.60 3.46 -8.43
C ASN A 42 -8.54 2.40 -7.33
N LEU A 43 -8.79 2.83 -6.10
CA LEU A 43 -8.98 1.95 -4.96
C LEU A 43 -10.23 1.07 -5.15
N ILE A 44 -10.13 -0.21 -4.82
CA ILE A 44 -11.27 -1.13 -4.84
C ILE A 44 -11.87 -1.21 -3.44
N GLN A 45 -11.04 -1.40 -2.42
CA GLN A 45 -11.48 -1.49 -1.03
C GLN A 45 -10.50 -0.78 -0.08
N LEU A 46 -11.07 -0.25 1.00
CA LEU A 46 -10.34 0.32 2.12
C LEU A 46 -10.78 -0.42 3.40
N GLY A 47 -9.86 -1.14 4.03
CA GLY A 47 -10.06 -1.80 5.31
C GLY A 47 -9.61 -0.91 6.47
N LEU A 48 -10.53 -0.59 7.38
CA LEU A 48 -10.25 0.21 8.58
C LEU A 48 -10.62 -0.57 9.83
N THR A 49 -9.62 -0.87 10.64
CA THR A 49 -9.82 -1.43 11.98
C THR A 49 -9.54 -0.35 13.01
N LEU A 50 -10.50 -0.11 13.90
CA LEU A 50 -10.37 0.85 15.00
C LEU A 50 -9.97 0.10 16.28
N SER A 51 -9.04 0.70 17.04
CA SER A 51 -8.63 0.22 18.35
C SER A 51 -8.27 1.39 19.24
N ASP A 52 -8.43 1.22 20.55
CA ASP A 52 -7.89 2.17 21.53
C ASP A 52 -6.35 2.05 21.64
N ALA A 53 -5.73 2.88 22.48
CA ALA A 53 -4.29 2.89 22.70
C ALA A 53 -3.73 1.60 23.34
N VAL A 54 -4.60 0.77 23.93
CA VAL A 54 -4.25 -0.51 24.56
C VAL A 54 -4.52 -1.69 23.60
N GLY A 55 -5.09 -1.42 22.42
CA GLY A 55 -5.40 -2.43 21.41
C GLY A 55 -6.78 -3.07 21.58
N ASN A 56 -7.67 -2.50 22.40
CA ASN A 56 -9.04 -3.00 22.51
C ASN A 56 -9.85 -2.59 21.28
N LEU A 57 -10.61 -3.54 20.74
CA LEU A 57 -11.54 -3.33 19.65
C LEU A 57 -12.85 -2.72 20.17
N PRO A 58 -13.58 -1.97 19.32
CA PRO A 58 -14.87 -1.39 19.69
C PRO A 58 -15.83 -2.48 20.11
N ASP A 59 -16.51 -2.27 21.26
CA ASP A 59 -17.48 -3.20 21.82
C ASP A 59 -18.95 -2.79 21.58
N LEU A 60 -19.16 -1.56 21.10
CA LEU A 60 -20.46 -0.94 20.80
C LEU A 60 -21.52 -1.14 21.91
N GLY A 61 -21.11 -1.34 23.16
CA GLY A 61 -21.99 -1.62 24.29
C GLY A 61 -22.62 -3.03 24.31
N SER A 62 -22.22 -3.95 23.43
CA SER A 62 -22.74 -5.33 23.40
C SER A 62 -21.79 -6.36 24.02
N GLY A 63 -20.57 -5.96 24.38
CA GLY A 63 -19.51 -6.85 24.87
C GLY A 63 -18.87 -7.71 23.76
N GLN A 64 -19.30 -7.56 22.51
CA GLN A 64 -18.70 -8.21 21.34
C GLN A 64 -17.71 -7.28 20.66
N ARG A 65 -16.60 -7.80 20.15
CA ARG A 65 -15.58 -7.00 19.45
C ARG A 65 -15.83 -7.02 17.94
N PHE A 66 -15.74 -5.86 17.30
CA PHE A 66 -16.01 -5.72 15.86
C PHE A 66 -14.76 -5.38 15.06
N ILE A 67 -14.63 -6.01 13.89
CA ILE A 67 -13.63 -5.72 12.84
C ILE A 67 -14.43 -5.59 11.53
N TRP A 68 -13.99 -4.67 10.67
CA TRP A 68 -14.68 -4.25 9.45
C TRP A 68 -13.71 -4.29 8.27
#